data_AF-A0A2V6FUU1-F1
#
_entry.id   AF-A0A2V6FUU1-F1
#
_cell.length_a   1.000
_cell.length_b   1.000
_cell.length_c   1.000
_cell.angle_alpha   90.00
_cell.angle_beta   90.00
_cell.angle_gamma   90.00
#
_symmetry.space_group_name_H-M   'P 1'
#
loop_
_entity.id
_entity.type
_entity.pdbx_description
1 polymer ?
#
loop_
_entity_poly.entity_id
_entity_poly.type
_entity_poly.pdbx_seq_one_letter_code
_entity_poly.pdbx_strand_id
1 'polypeptide(L)'
;MTAANVFDAENVLTLYEKHLNESPIPPAQRSPNPISAELQETILRCLEKETNLRPQSADELHALLLTSPRASDWGPKPRAAWWDRYRHETQRPDGTEQPAPVDATVKIDLASRIR
;
A
#
# COMPACT_ATOMS: atom_id res chain seq x y z
N MET A 1 -6.30 -3.94 4.30
CA MET A 1 -4.96 -4.41 3.86
C MET A 1 -4.60 -5.67 4.63
N THR A 2 -3.76 -6.53 4.07
CA THR A 2 -3.43 -7.86 4.61
C THR A 2 -2.39 -7.84 5.75
N ALA A 3 -1.79 -6.68 6.05
CA ALA A 3 -0.76 -6.50 7.08
C ALA A 3 0.48 -7.41 6.94
N ALA A 4 0.74 -7.91 5.73
CA ALA A 4 1.82 -8.83 5.44
C ALA A 4 2.39 -8.59 4.03
N ASN A 5 3.65 -8.97 3.80
CA ASN A 5 4.34 -8.79 2.52
C ASN A 5 3.67 -9.61 1.42
N VAL A 6 3.76 -9.19 0.16
CA VAL A 6 3.21 -9.94 -0.98
C VAL A 6 3.84 -11.34 -1.06
N PHE A 7 5.16 -11.41 -0.88
CA PHE A 7 5.94 -12.63 -0.83
C PHE A 7 6.78 -12.66 0.45
N ASP A 8 6.93 -13.84 1.03
CA ASP A 8 7.82 -14.09 2.16
C ASP A 8 8.88 -15.12 1.74
N ALA A 9 10.11 -14.96 2.22
CA ALA A 9 11.23 -15.86 1.95
C ALA A 9 12.28 -15.77 3.06
N GLU A 10 13.06 -16.83 3.25
CA GLU A 10 14.11 -16.90 4.27
C GLU A 10 15.35 -16.06 3.93
N ASN A 11 15.54 -15.75 2.64
CA ASN A 11 16.65 -14.93 2.17
C ASN A 11 16.27 -14.11 0.94
N VAL A 12 17.11 -13.12 0.64
CA VAL A 12 16.90 -12.14 -0.43
C VAL A 12 16.89 -12.76 -1.83
N LEU A 13 17.73 -13.78 -2.07
CA LEU A 13 17.79 -14.43 -3.39
C LEU A 13 16.47 -15.16 -3.71
N THR A 14 15.96 -15.94 -2.76
CA THR A 14 14.66 -16.61 -2.90
C THR A 14 13.51 -15.59 -3.02
N LEU A 15 13.59 -14.46 -2.30
CA LEU A 15 12.60 -13.39 -2.45
C LEU A 15 12.60 -12.82 -3.89
N TYR A 16 13.78 -12.60 -4.49
CA TYR A 16 13.87 -12.16 -5.87
C TYR A 16 13.28 -13.17 -6.86
N GLU A 17 13.57 -14.46 -6.68
CA GLU A 17 12.99 -15.52 -7.51
C GLU A 17 11.46 -15.51 -7.46
N LYS A 18 10.88 -15.31 -6.27
CA LYS A 18 9.43 -15.16 -6.09
C LYS A 18 8.89 -13.94 -6.82
N HIS A 19 9.56 -12.79 -6.71
CA HIS A 19 9.16 -11.59 -7.42
C HIS A 19 9.22 -11.73 -8.94
N LEU A 20 10.14 -12.54 -9.47
CA LEU A 20 10.27 -12.79 -10.91
C LEU A 20 9.23 -13.78 -11.42
N ASN A 21 9.00 -14.89 -10.68
CA ASN A 21 8.33 -16.05 -11.25
C ASN A 21 7.01 -16.43 -10.55
N GLU A 22 6.83 -16.07 -9.28
CA GLU A 22 5.68 -16.54 -8.49
C GLU A 22 4.49 -15.57 -8.61
N SER A 23 3.31 -16.14 -8.84
CA SER A 23 2.05 -15.40 -8.73
C SER A 23 1.69 -15.22 -7.26
N PRO A 24 1.35 -14.00 -6.83
CA PRO A 24 1.03 -13.73 -5.43
C PRO A 24 -0.28 -14.41 -5.01
N ILE A 25 -0.35 -14.80 -3.73
CA ILE A 25 -1.59 -15.29 -3.13
C ILE A 25 -2.64 -14.16 -3.14
N PRO A 26 -3.88 -14.41 -3.61
CA PRO A 26 -4.94 -13.41 -3.65
C PRO A 26 -5.18 -12.73 -2.29
N PRO A 27 -5.28 -11.39 -2.22
CA PRO A 27 -5.49 -10.67 -0.97
C PRO A 27 -6.69 -11.14 -0.13
N ALA A 28 -7.80 -11.56 -0.76
CA ALA A 28 -8.98 -12.05 -0.05
C ALA A 28 -8.72 -13.37 0.71
N GLN A 29 -7.72 -14.16 0.31
CA GLN A 29 -7.32 -15.38 1.03
C GLN A 29 -6.45 -15.09 2.25
N ARG A 30 -5.88 -13.89 2.34
CA ARG A 30 -4.93 -13.49 3.40
C ARG A 30 -5.51 -12.49 4.39
N SER A 31 -6.46 -11.68 3.94
CA SER A 31 -7.03 -10.61 4.74
C SER A 31 -8.11 -11.18 5.68
N PRO A 32 -8.09 -10.82 6.98
CA PRO A 32 -9.20 -11.12 7.88
C PRO A 32 -10.44 -10.27 7.56
N ASN A 33 -10.27 -9.17 6.83
CA ASN A 33 -11.34 -8.29 6.39
C ASN A 33 -11.81 -8.66 4.98
N PRO A 34 -13.12 -8.51 4.68
CA PRO A 34 -13.63 -8.73 3.34
C PRO A 34 -13.01 -7.77 2.32
N ILE A 35 -12.60 -8.30 1.18
CA ILE A 35 -12.05 -7.57 0.04
C ILE A 35 -12.95 -7.84 -1.16
N SER A 36 -13.35 -6.80 -1.88
CA SER A 36 -14.18 -6.96 -3.08
C SER A 36 -13.37 -7.59 -4.22
N ALA A 37 -14.05 -8.30 -5.12
CA ALA A 37 -13.39 -8.97 -6.24
C ALA A 37 -12.63 -7.98 -7.12
N GLU A 38 -13.23 -6.83 -7.42
CA GLU A 38 -12.68 -5.77 -8.27
C GLU A 38 -11.38 -5.19 -7.68
N LEU A 39 -11.33 -4.98 -6.36
CA LEU A 39 -10.13 -4.50 -5.69
C LEU A 39 -9.03 -5.56 -5.71
N GLN A 40 -9.38 -6.82 -5.44
CA GLN A 40 -8.43 -7.92 -5.51
C GLN A 40 -7.85 -8.06 -6.93
N GLU A 41 -8.70 -8.08 -7.95
CA GLU A 41 -8.28 -8.17 -9.35
C GLU A 41 -7.38 -7.01 -9.75
N THR A 42 -7.73 -5.78 -9.36
CA THR A 42 -6.90 -4.60 -9.61
C THR A 42 -5.52 -4.73 -8.98
N ILE A 43 -5.43 -5.21 -7.73
CA ILE A 43 -4.15 -5.45 -7.05
C ILE A 43 -3.34 -6.54 -7.77
N LEU A 44 -3.97 -7.67 -8.11
CA LEU A 44 -3.29 -8.78 -8.79
C LEU A 44 -2.79 -8.35 -10.17
N ARG A 45 -3.57 -7.57 -10.90
CA ARG A 45 -3.17 -7.00 -12.19
C ARG A 45 -1.95 -6.09 -12.09
N CYS A 46 -1.79 -5.34 -10.99
CA CYS A 46 -0.58 -4.56 -10.74
C CYS A 46 0.67 -5.44 -10.48
N LEU A 47 0.47 -6.67 -10.01
CA LEU A 47 1.53 -7.60 -9.62
C LEU A 47 1.88 -8.61 -10.72
N GLU A 48 1.21 -8.54 -11.88
CA GLU A 48 1.49 -9.38 -13.04
C GLU A 48 2.95 -9.30 -13.47
N LYS A 49 3.52 -10.42 -13.93
CA LYS A 49 4.92 -10.43 -14.39
C LYS A 49 5.05 -9.78 -15.76
N GLU A 50 4.12 -10.11 -16.64
CA GLU A 50 4.02 -9.54 -17.97
C GLU A 50 3.56 -8.07 -17.91
N THR A 51 4.42 -7.18 -18.38
CA THR A 51 4.22 -5.72 -18.25
C THR A 51 2.98 -5.21 -18.99
N ASN A 52 2.60 -5.84 -20.10
CA ASN A 52 1.41 -5.52 -20.89
C ASN A 52 0.10 -5.92 -20.19
N LEU A 53 0.14 -6.84 -19.23
CA LEU A 53 -1.04 -7.23 -18.45
C LEU A 53 -1.32 -6.26 -17.29
N ARG A 54 -0.31 -5.49 -16.88
CA ARG A 54 -0.46 -4.45 -15.85
C ARG A 54 -1.31 -3.28 -16.34
N PRO A 55 -1.86 -2.45 -15.45
CA PRO A 55 -2.35 -1.14 -15.84
C PRO A 55 -1.19 -0.34 -16.47
N GLN A 56 -1.41 0.19 -17.66
CA GLN A 56 -0.39 0.88 -18.46
C GLN A 56 -0.17 2.32 -18.00
N SER A 57 -1.05 2.84 -17.14
CA SER A 57 -0.93 4.18 -16.58
C SER A 57 -1.53 4.28 -15.18
N ALA A 58 -1.14 5.32 -14.45
CA ALA A 58 -1.75 5.67 -13.18
C ALA A 58 -3.25 6.01 -13.34
N ASP A 59 -3.64 6.63 -14.45
CA ASP A 59 -5.04 6.95 -14.75
C ASP A 59 -5.88 5.69 -14.98
N GLU A 60 -5.33 4.70 -15.69
CA GLU A 60 -5.98 3.41 -15.86
C GLU A 60 -6.13 2.68 -14.52
N LEU A 61 -5.06 2.65 -13.70
CA LEU A 61 -5.13 2.10 -12.35
C LEU A 61 -6.20 2.80 -11.52
N HIS A 62 -6.26 4.13 -11.58
CA HIS A 62 -7.26 4.90 -10.87
C HIS A 62 -8.68 4.53 -11.32
N ALA A 63 -8.93 4.42 -12.63
CA ALA A 63 -10.21 3.98 -13.16
C ALA A 63 -10.61 2.58 -12.67
N LEU A 64 -9.67 1.63 -12.64
CA LEU A 64 -9.90 0.29 -12.10
C LEU A 64 -10.24 0.32 -10.61
N LEU A 65 -9.51 1.09 -9.80
CA LEU A 65 -9.81 1.23 -8.37
C LEU A 65 -11.21 1.79 -8.10
N LEU A 66 -11.70 2.70 -8.97
CA LEU A 66 -13.05 3.26 -8.87
C LEU A 66 -14.17 2.26 -9.19
N THR A 67 -13.86 1.12 -9.81
CA THR A 67 -14.86 0.05 -10.04
C THR A 67 -15.23 -0.71 -8.77
N SER A 68 -14.41 -0.61 -7.71
CA SER A 68 -14.72 -1.27 -6.43
C SER A 68 -16.00 -0.68 -5.81
N PRO A 69 -16.93 -1.52 -5.29
CA PRO A 69 -18.21 -1.06 -4.76
C PRO A 69 -18.09 -0.08 -3.59
N ARG A 70 -16.93 -0.01 -2.93
CA ARG A 70 -16.66 0.89 -1.80
C ARG A 70 -15.82 2.11 -2.16
N ALA A 71 -15.50 2.30 -3.44
CA ALA A 71 -14.66 3.42 -3.87
C ALA A 71 -15.27 4.78 -3.47
N SER A 72 -16.60 4.90 -3.49
CA SER A 72 -17.34 6.09 -3.06
C SER A 72 -17.47 6.25 -1.54
N ASP A 73 -17.27 5.18 -0.76
CA ASP A 73 -17.44 5.22 0.70
C ASP A 73 -16.40 6.14 1.37
N TRP A 74 -15.24 6.35 0.73
CA TRP A 74 -14.13 7.15 1.25
C TRP A 74 -14.02 8.56 0.59
N GLY A 75 -15.14 9.26 0.57
CA GLY A 75 -15.23 10.64 0.07
C GLY A 75 -14.60 11.71 0.98
N PRO A 76 -14.69 13.00 0.61
CA PRO A 76 -14.11 14.11 1.36
C PRO A 76 -14.58 14.18 2.84
N LYS A 77 -15.88 13.95 3.08
CA LYS A 77 -16.49 14.02 4.42
C LYS A 77 -15.95 12.96 5.40
N PRO A 78 -16.03 11.64 5.12
CA PRO A 78 -15.49 10.62 6.03
C PRO A 78 -13.98 10.75 6.23
N ARG A 79 -13.25 11.18 5.20
CA ARG A 79 -11.81 11.45 5.27
C ARG A 79 -11.47 12.58 6.25
N ALA A 80 -12.18 13.71 6.17
CA ALA A 80 -11.99 14.84 7.09
C ALA A 80 -12.29 14.42 8.54
N ALA A 81 -13.41 13.75 8.76
CA ALA A 81 -13.80 13.27 10.08
C ALA A 81 -12.77 12.30 10.69
N TRP A 82 -12.17 11.42 9.88
CA TRP A 82 -11.13 10.51 10.34
C TRP A 82 -9.86 11.24 10.78
N TRP A 83 -9.39 12.22 9.99
CA TRP A 83 -8.20 13.01 10.34
C TRP A 83 -8.41 13.87 11.59
N ASP A 84 -9.61 14.43 11.80
CA ASP A 84 -9.94 15.17 13.01
C ASP A 84 -9.83 14.25 14.24
N ARG A 85 -10.44 13.06 14.19
CA ARG A 85 -10.36 12.07 15.26
C ARG A 85 -8.93 11.62 15.53
N TYR A 86 -8.18 11.26 14.49
CA TYR A 86 -6.80 10.78 14.63
C TYR A 86 -5.89 11.83 15.31
N ARG A 87 -6.04 13.11 14.96
CA ARG A 87 -5.28 14.20 15.61
C ARG A 87 -5.62 14.33 17.09
N HIS A 88 -6.90 14.23 17.46
CA HIS A 88 -7.29 14.30 18.87
C HIS A 88 -6.79 13.11 19.70
N GLU A 89 -6.73 11.91 19.11
CA GLU A 89 -6.23 10.71 19.77
C GLU A 89 -4.71 10.76 19.97
N THR A 90 -3.96 11.24 18.98
CA THR A 90 -2.49 11.33 19.01
C THR A 90 -1.94 12.53 19.79
N GLN A 91 -2.76 13.56 20.04
CA GLN A 91 -2.38 14.73 20.85
C GLN A 91 -2.69 14.57 22.36
N ARG A 92 -3.16 13.40 22.80
CA ARG A 92 -3.27 13.13 24.25
C ARG A 92 -1.85 13.08 24.83
N PRO A 93 -1.51 13.91 25.82
CA PRO A 93 -0.19 13.90 26.42
C PRO A 93 -0.11 12.70 27.36
N ASP A 94 0.17 11.52 26.81
CA ASP A 94 0.44 10.32 27.60
C ASP A 94 1.84 9.82 27.25
N GLY A 95 2.79 10.20 28.10
CA GLY A 95 4.14 9.65 28.12
C GLY A 95 5.13 10.27 27.13
N THR A 96 6.30 10.65 27.64
CA THR A 96 7.52 10.90 26.87
C THR A 96 7.80 9.76 25.88
N GLU A 97 7.41 9.93 24.62
CA GLU A 97 7.80 9.08 23.52
C GLU A 97 9.24 9.44 23.14
N GLN A 98 10.21 8.73 23.74
CA GLN A 98 11.59 8.81 23.32
C GLN A 98 11.67 8.25 21.88
N PRO A 99 12.14 9.02 20.89
CA PRO A 99 12.18 8.53 19.51
C PRO A 99 13.00 7.24 19.48
N ALA A 100 12.42 6.20 18.85
CA ALA A 100 13.14 4.97 18.55
C ALA A 100 14.48 5.32 17.86
N PRO A 101 15.57 4.57 18.11
CA PRO A 101 16.81 4.78 17.39
C PRO A 101 16.53 4.65 15.90
N VAL A 102 16.51 5.77 15.18
CA VAL A 102 16.37 5.76 13.74
C VAL A 102 17.73 5.38 13.19
N ASP A 103 17.88 4.16 12.68
CA ASP A 103 19.05 3.82 11.87
C ASP A 103 19.13 4.82 10.70
N ALA A 104 20.35 5.31 10.46
CA ALA A 104 20.67 6.53 9.75
C ALA A 104 19.76 6.87 8.56
N THR A 105 18.98 7.94 8.71
CA THR A 105 18.27 8.58 7.59
C THR A 105 19.29 9.18 6.63
N VAL A 106 19.32 8.69 5.38
CA VAL A 106 20.07 9.33 4.29
C VAL A 106 19.41 10.68 4.00
N LYS A 107 20.13 11.77 4.29
CA LYS A 107 19.70 13.12 3.93
C LYS A 107 19.75 13.26 2.40
N ILE A 108 18.59 13.31 1.75
CA ILE A 108 18.49 13.65 0.33
C ILE A 108 18.56 15.18 0.23
N ASP A 109 19.63 15.72 -0.35
CA ASP A 109 19.72 17.13 -0.68
C ASP A 109 18.93 17.42 -1.97
N LEU A 110 17.73 17.97 -1.80
CA LEU A 110 16.83 18.33 -2.88
C LEU A 110 17.32 19.55 -3.70
N ALA A 111 18.26 20.33 -3.19
CA ALA A 111 18.82 21.48 -3.91
C ALA A 111 19.66 21.05 -5.13
N SER A 112 20.13 19.80 -5.15
CA SER A 112 20.94 19.25 -6.23
C SER A 112 20.15 18.84 -7.48
N ARG A 113 18.81 18.90 -7.46
CA ARG A 113 17.94 18.36 -8.54
C ARG A 113 17.34 19.39 -9.51
N ILE A 114 17.73 20.66 -9.42
CA ILE A 114 17.30 21.69 -10.36
C ILE A 114 18.52 22.15 -11.16
N ARG A 115 18.61 21.71 -12.41
CA ARG A 115 19.37 22.38 -13.47
C ARG A 115 18.47 22.49 -14.68
#